data_AF-A0A7U2F137-F1
#
_entry.id   AF-A0A7U2F137-F1
#
_cell.length_a   1.000
_cell.length_b   1.000
_cell.length_c   1.000
_cell.angle_alpha   90.00
_cell.angle_beta   90.00
_cell.angle_gamma   90.00
#
_symmetry.space_group_name_H-M   'P 1'
#
loop_
_entity.id
_entity.type
_entity.pdbx_description
1 polymer ?
#
loop_
_entity_poly.entity_id
_entity_poly.type
_entity_poly.pdbx_seq_one_letter_code
_entity_poly.pdbx_strand_id
1 'polypeptide(L)'
;MREFKAAEVAGSPNRHDLPHKPNANQTVVFNVSNGLIEGCHFCRATTNTSRCGACRVVSYCSREHQAIDRAAHKAACSKIKKERAKLEAEEKAIRAHAVDDHTGTNAFQEVGKAMGHFWKHQIIRPHLLARYFLVLALLRVNTKHAVEAALEHGLDMLRLNHEDNQGLRCIIPSLYLRLGRDQDCYDHLVWWLLYGRGDNKHHWGHPDAVVKDYNALEPVADFIKGLPDLSQIVALALIKIRMLIDNASAISLLKGAEFLRKELLS
;
A
#
# COMPACT_ATOMS: atom_id res chain seq x y z
N MET A 1 12.87 -47.44 36.59
CA MET A 1 13.69 -46.27 36.96
C MET A 1 14.54 -45.86 35.77
N ARG A 2 14.10 -44.84 35.04
CA ARG A 2 14.91 -43.89 34.25
C ARG A 2 13.95 -42.78 33.83
N GLU A 3 14.26 -41.60 34.34
CA GLU A 3 13.40 -40.43 34.46
C GLU A 3 13.23 -39.72 33.12
N PHE A 4 11.99 -39.42 32.74
CA PHE A 4 11.69 -38.44 31.70
C PHE A 4 11.79 -37.05 32.30
N LYS A 5 12.90 -36.34 32.03
CA LYS A 5 13.02 -34.91 32.34
C LYS A 5 12.20 -34.12 31.32
N ALA A 6 11.17 -33.43 31.81
CA ALA A 6 10.46 -32.39 31.08
C ALA A 6 11.42 -31.24 30.78
N ALA A 7 11.56 -30.88 29.50
CA ALA A 7 12.24 -29.66 29.08
C ALA A 7 11.20 -28.55 28.90
N GLU A 8 11.54 -27.39 29.45
CA GLU A 8 10.66 -26.28 29.76
C GLU A 8 10.10 -25.55 28.54
N VAL A 9 8.92 -24.99 28.74
CA VAL A 9 8.17 -24.15 27.81
C VAL A 9 8.92 -22.83 27.60
N ALA A 10 9.50 -22.63 26.42
CA ALA A 10 9.99 -21.31 26.02
C ALA A 10 8.80 -20.39 25.72
N GLY A 11 8.51 -19.47 26.64
CA GLY A 11 7.47 -18.47 26.55
C GLY A 11 7.63 -17.55 25.33
N SER A 12 6.50 -17.12 24.78
CA SER A 12 6.43 -16.16 23.67
C SER A 12 7.10 -14.82 24.02
N PRO A 13 7.81 -14.16 23.09
CA PRO A 13 8.42 -12.86 23.35
C PRO A 13 7.33 -11.79 23.57
N ASN A 14 7.39 -11.13 24.72
CA ASN A 14 6.52 -10.02 25.12
C ASN A 14 6.81 -8.79 24.23
N ARG A 15 5.76 -8.11 23.74
CA ARG A 15 5.87 -7.03 22.72
C ARG A 15 6.25 -5.66 23.28
N HIS A 16 6.69 -5.59 24.53
CA HIS A 16 6.91 -4.33 25.23
C HIS A 16 8.27 -4.31 25.91
N ASP A 17 9.35 -4.19 25.14
CA ASP A 17 10.66 -3.76 25.66
C ASP A 17 11.55 -3.21 24.53
N LEU A 18 11.57 -1.89 24.37
CA LEU A 18 12.71 -1.14 23.83
C LEU A 18 12.80 0.23 24.54
N PRO A 19 13.92 0.55 25.22
CA PRO A 19 14.13 1.86 25.83
C PRO A 19 14.94 2.78 24.91
N HIS A 20 14.40 3.96 24.58
CA HIS A 20 15.00 5.27 24.91
C HIS A 20 14.19 6.44 24.32
N LYS A 21 13.91 7.44 25.17
CA LYS A 21 13.35 8.76 24.85
C LYS A 21 14.26 9.56 23.91
N PRO A 22 13.73 10.21 22.85
CA PRO A 22 14.37 11.34 22.19
C PRO A 22 14.13 12.66 22.95
N ASN A 23 15.12 13.53 22.82
CA ASN A 23 15.34 14.80 23.48
C ASN A 23 14.22 15.84 23.27
N ALA A 24 13.77 16.47 24.35
CA ALA A 24 12.74 17.50 24.37
C ALA A 24 13.34 18.88 24.07
N ASN A 25 13.70 19.16 22.80
CA ASN A 25 13.71 20.53 22.25
C ASN A 25 13.96 20.62 20.73
N GLN A 26 13.56 19.62 19.95
CA GLN A 26 13.41 19.82 18.51
C GLN A 26 11.93 20.11 18.24
N THR A 27 11.61 21.34 17.86
CA THR A 27 10.37 21.63 17.13
C THR A 27 10.39 20.76 15.88
N VAL A 28 9.71 19.62 15.96
CA VAL A 28 9.43 18.77 14.82
C VAL A 28 8.48 19.56 13.96
N VAL A 29 9.02 20.24 12.95
CA VAL A 29 8.20 20.84 11.89
C VAL A 29 7.43 19.67 11.29
N PHE A 30 6.11 19.67 11.48
CA PHE A 30 5.22 18.74 10.80
C PHE A 30 5.32 19.06 9.31
N ASN A 31 6.19 18.32 8.61
CA ASN A 31 6.40 18.50 7.19
C ASN A 31 5.15 17.94 6.51
N VAL A 32 4.16 18.80 6.29
CA VAL A 32 2.99 18.53 5.44
C VAL A 32 3.56 17.94 4.15
N SER A 33 3.14 16.74 3.77
CA SER A 33 3.73 16.01 2.65
C SER A 33 3.82 16.92 1.43
N ASN A 34 5.05 17.23 0.95
CA ASN A 34 5.33 18.02 -0.25
C ASN A 34 4.93 17.29 -1.55
N GLY A 35 3.78 16.60 -1.54
CA GLY A 35 3.31 15.74 -2.61
C GLY A 35 4.24 14.55 -2.88
N LEU A 36 3.79 13.70 -3.81
CA LEU A 36 4.67 12.71 -4.43
C LEU A 36 5.50 13.38 -5.52
N ILE A 37 6.75 12.96 -5.64
CA ILE A 37 7.64 13.46 -6.70
C ILE A 37 7.19 12.84 -8.03
N GLU A 38 6.71 13.66 -8.97
CA GLU A 38 6.29 13.22 -10.30
C GLU A 38 7.37 13.41 -11.39
N GLY A 39 8.29 14.36 -11.20
CA GLY A 39 9.35 14.69 -12.15
C GLY A 39 10.74 14.22 -11.72
N CYS A 40 11.75 15.01 -12.08
CA CYS A 40 13.13 14.78 -11.69
C CYS A 40 13.25 14.70 -10.15
N HIS A 41 13.91 13.66 -9.65
CA HIS A 41 14.08 13.46 -8.22
C HIS A 41 14.97 14.51 -7.55
N PHE A 42 15.80 15.19 -8.35
CA PHE A 42 16.65 16.28 -7.90
C PHE A 42 15.97 17.64 -8.03
N CYS A 43 15.64 18.09 -9.26
CA CYS A 43 15.13 19.45 -9.51
C CYS A 43 13.61 19.58 -9.71
N ARG A 44 12.85 18.47 -9.62
CA ARG A 44 11.39 18.42 -9.83
C ARG A 44 10.88 18.72 -11.25
N ALA A 45 11.75 19.02 -12.21
CA ALA A 45 11.35 19.21 -13.61
C ALA A 45 10.60 18.00 -14.16
N THR A 46 9.44 18.22 -14.78
CA THR A 46 8.56 17.16 -15.31
C THR A 46 8.83 16.82 -16.78
N THR A 47 9.56 17.68 -17.49
CA THR A 47 9.90 17.50 -18.90
C THR A 47 11.23 16.75 -19.06
N ASN A 48 11.37 16.03 -20.19
CA ASN A 48 12.58 15.31 -20.58
C ASN A 48 13.14 14.36 -19.51
N THR A 49 12.26 13.77 -18.70
CA THR A 49 12.69 12.86 -17.63
C THR A 49 12.86 11.43 -18.15
N SER A 50 13.89 10.76 -17.66
CA SER A 50 14.14 9.34 -17.90
C SER A 50 14.22 8.61 -16.56
N ARG A 51 13.62 7.41 -16.50
CA ARG A 51 13.63 6.57 -15.31
C ARG A 51 15.02 5.96 -15.10
N CYS A 52 15.43 5.87 -13.84
CA CYS A 52 16.59 5.09 -13.44
C CYS A 52 16.45 3.65 -13.96
N GLY A 53 17.40 3.19 -14.77
CA GLY A 53 17.35 1.84 -15.36
C GLY A 53 17.36 0.69 -14.36
N ALA A 54 17.82 0.93 -13.12
CA ALA A 54 17.88 -0.08 -12.07
C ALA A 54 16.58 -0.21 -11.28
N CYS A 55 16.10 0.87 -10.62
CA CYS A 55 14.92 0.81 -9.77
C CYS A 55 13.61 1.06 -10.51
N ARG A 56 13.67 1.77 -11.65
CA ARG A 56 12.53 2.16 -12.52
C ARG A 56 11.46 3.04 -11.88
N VAL A 57 11.67 3.54 -10.65
CA VAL A 57 10.68 4.35 -9.91
C VAL A 57 11.17 5.74 -9.55
N VAL A 58 12.39 6.10 -9.95
CA VAL A 58 12.97 7.43 -9.79
C VAL A 58 13.37 7.95 -11.16
N SER A 59 13.06 9.22 -11.45
CA SER A 59 13.31 9.83 -12.76
C SER A 59 14.28 11.01 -12.66
N TYR A 60 15.02 11.27 -13.73
CA TYR A 60 15.94 12.40 -13.84
C TYR A 60 15.83 13.06 -15.22
N CYS A 61 15.90 14.38 -15.27
CA CYS A 61 15.91 15.12 -16.53
C CYS A 61 17.28 15.08 -17.23
N SER A 62 18.34 14.66 -16.53
CA SER A 62 19.70 14.58 -17.08
C SER A 62 20.58 13.58 -16.32
N ARG A 63 21.72 13.21 -16.91
CA ARG A 63 22.71 12.30 -16.27
C ARG A 63 23.42 12.98 -15.10
N GLU A 64 23.58 14.30 -15.14
CA GLU A 64 24.19 15.10 -14.08
C GLU A 64 23.33 15.03 -12.81
N HIS A 65 22.02 15.25 -12.92
CA HIS A 65 21.11 15.12 -11.77
C HIS A 65 21.06 13.70 -11.21
N GLN A 66 21.16 12.68 -12.08
CA GLN A 66 21.29 11.30 -11.63
C GLN A 66 22.62 11.06 -10.88
N ALA A 67 23.72 11.65 -11.33
CA ALA A 67 25.03 11.52 -10.69
C ALA A 67 25.06 12.18 -9.31
N ILE A 68 24.48 13.38 -9.19
CA ILE A 68 24.37 14.11 -7.93
C ILE A 68 23.51 13.34 -6.91
N ASP A 69 22.33 12.88 -7.33
CA ASP A 69 21.42 12.15 -6.43
C ASP A 69 21.88 10.71 -6.12
N ARG A 70 22.90 10.20 -6.83
CA ARG A 70 23.34 8.80 -6.76
C ARG A 70 23.59 8.35 -5.33
N ALA A 71 24.26 9.16 -4.50
CA ALA A 71 24.61 8.79 -3.13
C ALA A 71 23.36 8.61 -2.25
N ALA A 72 22.42 9.54 -2.31
CA ALA A 72 21.16 9.49 -1.55
C ALA A 72 20.23 8.37 -2.05
N HIS A 73 20.15 8.18 -3.38
CA HIS A 73 19.29 7.19 -4.01
C HIS A 73 19.80 5.73 -3.88
N LYS A 74 21.13 5.51 -3.78
CA LYS A 74 21.78 4.20 -3.95
C LYS A 74 21.18 3.09 -3.09
N ALA A 75 20.92 3.36 -1.82
CA ALA A 75 20.45 2.34 -0.87
C ALA A 75 19.05 1.83 -1.25
N ALA A 76 18.10 2.74 -1.49
CA ALA A 76 16.76 2.39 -1.95
C ALA A 76 16.79 1.74 -3.34
N CYS A 77 17.57 2.30 -4.27
CA CYS A 77 17.76 1.77 -5.62
C CYS A 77 18.18 0.30 -5.62
N SER A 78 19.23 -0.01 -4.86
CA SER A 78 19.82 -1.34 -4.78
C SER A 78 18.86 -2.33 -4.14
N LYS A 79 18.13 -1.90 -3.10
CA LYS A 79 17.12 -2.73 -2.45
C LYS A 79 15.97 -3.07 -3.41
N ILE A 80 15.42 -2.08 -4.12
CA ILE A 80 14.33 -2.30 -5.09
C ILE A 80 14.80 -3.25 -6.20
N LYS A 81 16.00 -3.02 -6.77
CA LYS A 81 16.57 -3.90 -7.80
C LYS A 81 16.69 -5.34 -7.29
N LYS A 82 17.17 -5.53 -6.05
CA LYS A 82 17.33 -6.86 -5.43
C LYS A 82 15.99 -7.55 -5.23
N GLU A 83 15.01 -6.88 -4.64
CA GLU A 83 13.70 -7.51 -4.37
C GLU A 83 12.93 -7.79 -5.66
N ARG A 84 13.06 -6.95 -6.70
CA ARG A 84 12.50 -7.23 -8.03
C ARG A 84 13.12 -8.48 -8.66
N ALA A 85 14.45 -8.62 -8.61
CA ALA A 85 15.14 -9.80 -9.14
C ALA A 85 14.73 -11.09 -8.40
N LYS A 86 14.49 -11.02 -7.08
CA LYS A 86 13.94 -12.17 -6.35
C LYS A 86 12.52 -12.50 -6.80
N LEU A 87 11.65 -11.50 -6.92
CA LEU A 87 10.29 -11.73 -7.38
C LEU A 87 10.28 -12.38 -8.78
N GLU A 88 11.10 -11.89 -9.70
CA GLU A 88 11.26 -12.47 -11.04
C GLU A 88 11.78 -13.92 -10.99
N ALA A 89 12.71 -14.22 -10.08
CA ALA A 89 13.22 -15.57 -9.87
C ALA A 89 12.15 -16.51 -9.32
N GLU A 90 11.36 -16.08 -8.33
CA GLU A 90 10.24 -16.87 -7.79
C GLU A 90 9.16 -17.10 -8.86
N GLU A 91 8.81 -16.07 -9.65
CA GLU A 91 7.86 -16.24 -10.75
C GLU A 91 8.39 -17.19 -11.82
N LYS A 92 9.71 -17.17 -12.10
CA LYS A 92 10.34 -18.14 -13.00
C LYS A 92 10.31 -19.54 -12.39
N ALA A 93 10.58 -19.69 -11.10
CA ALA A 93 10.55 -20.98 -10.41
C ALA A 93 9.14 -21.59 -10.45
N ILE A 94 8.10 -20.81 -10.15
CA ILE A 94 6.71 -21.26 -10.25
C ILE A 94 6.35 -21.63 -11.69
N ARG A 95 6.80 -20.86 -12.70
CA ARG A 95 6.59 -21.20 -14.11
C ARG A 95 7.35 -22.46 -14.56
N ALA A 96 8.54 -22.68 -14.01
CA ALA A 96 9.41 -23.81 -14.34
C ALA A 96 9.03 -25.10 -13.60
N HIS A 97 8.29 -25.00 -12.49
CA HIS A 97 7.61 -26.14 -11.89
C HIS A 97 6.45 -26.58 -12.81
N ALA A 98 6.83 -27.32 -13.84
CA ALA A 98 5.94 -28.26 -14.50
C ALA A 98 5.49 -29.26 -13.44
N VAL A 99 4.18 -29.29 -13.19
CA VAL A 99 3.42 -30.48 -12.80
C VAL A 99 4.07 -31.36 -11.74
N ASP A 100 3.50 -31.39 -10.55
CA ASP A 100 3.77 -32.48 -9.61
C ASP A 100 3.42 -33.83 -10.26
N ASP A 101 4.39 -34.76 -10.31
CA ASP A 101 4.28 -36.11 -10.87
C ASP A 101 3.16 -36.95 -10.19
N HIS A 102 2.70 -36.55 -9.00
CA HIS A 102 1.55 -37.19 -8.33
C HIS A 102 0.18 -36.61 -8.70
N THR A 103 0.11 -35.40 -9.26
CA THR A 103 -1.16 -34.68 -9.50
C THR A 103 -1.36 -34.13 -10.91
N GLY A 104 -0.35 -34.20 -11.79
CA GLY A 104 -0.54 -33.97 -13.23
C GLY A 104 -0.85 -32.51 -13.64
N THR A 105 -0.78 -31.52 -12.74
CA THR A 105 -1.34 -30.17 -12.97
C THR A 105 -0.33 -29.03 -12.81
N ASN A 106 -0.38 -28.05 -13.73
CA ASN A 106 0.53 -26.90 -13.73
C ASN A 106 0.16 -25.92 -12.60
N ALA A 107 1.15 -25.33 -11.94
CA ALA A 107 0.98 -24.46 -10.77
C ALA A 107 0.17 -23.17 -11.04
N PHE A 108 -0.05 -22.79 -12.31
CA PHE A 108 -0.91 -21.72 -12.82
C PHE A 108 -2.28 -22.19 -13.39
N GLN A 109 -2.51 -23.49 -13.61
CA GLN A 109 -3.79 -24.04 -14.07
C GLN A 109 -4.72 -24.30 -12.88
N GLU A 110 -4.17 -24.77 -11.75
CA GLU A 110 -4.87 -24.77 -10.47
C GLU A 110 -5.04 -23.36 -9.87
N VAL A 111 -4.39 -22.31 -10.41
CA VAL A 111 -4.57 -20.91 -9.95
C VAL A 111 -5.99 -20.41 -10.13
N GLY A 112 -6.76 -20.94 -11.08
CA GLY A 112 -8.18 -20.64 -11.16
C GLY A 112 -8.95 -21.09 -9.91
N LYS A 113 -8.58 -22.25 -9.34
CA LYS A 113 -9.19 -22.83 -8.13
C LYS A 113 -8.54 -22.34 -6.82
N ALA A 114 -7.25 -22.03 -6.87
CA ALA A 114 -6.46 -21.55 -5.74
C ALA A 114 -6.44 -20.02 -5.62
N MET A 115 -7.03 -19.27 -6.56
CA MET A 115 -7.11 -17.80 -6.50
C MET A 115 -7.64 -17.37 -5.15
N GLY A 116 -6.95 -16.43 -4.51
CA GLY A 116 -7.28 -15.98 -3.16
C GLY A 116 -6.77 -16.86 -2.02
N HIS A 117 -6.22 -18.04 -2.29
CA HIS A 117 -5.71 -18.97 -1.29
C HIS A 117 -4.22 -19.30 -1.45
N PHE A 118 -3.47 -18.48 -2.20
CA PHE A 118 -2.06 -18.74 -2.52
C PHE A 118 -1.19 -18.90 -1.27
N TRP A 119 -1.54 -18.25 -0.16
CA TRP A 119 -0.78 -18.40 1.09
C TRP A 119 -0.76 -19.83 1.63
N LYS A 120 -1.78 -20.65 1.35
CA LYS A 120 -1.83 -22.05 1.78
C LYS A 120 -0.85 -22.93 1.00
N HIS A 121 -0.48 -22.54 -0.22
CA HIS A 121 0.44 -23.27 -1.07
C HIS A 121 1.89 -22.93 -0.72
N GLN A 122 2.61 -23.92 -0.17
CA GLN A 122 4.00 -23.74 0.28
C GLN A 122 4.94 -23.32 -0.85
N ILE A 123 4.71 -23.81 -2.07
CA ILE A 123 5.52 -23.49 -3.26
C ILE A 123 5.32 -22.02 -3.70
N ILE A 124 4.11 -21.47 -3.52
CA ILE A 124 3.76 -20.12 -3.98
C ILE A 124 4.03 -19.06 -2.89
N ARG A 125 4.07 -19.45 -1.61
CA ARG A 125 4.30 -18.55 -0.48
C ARG A 125 5.59 -17.71 -0.62
N PRO A 126 6.74 -18.24 -1.08
CA PRO A 126 7.94 -17.44 -1.36
C PRO A 126 7.71 -16.29 -2.35
N HIS A 127 6.89 -16.49 -3.39
CA HIS A 127 6.51 -15.43 -4.33
C HIS A 127 5.74 -14.29 -3.64
N LEU A 128 4.75 -14.62 -2.80
CA LEU A 128 4.01 -13.60 -2.04
C LEU A 128 4.92 -12.84 -1.07
N LEU A 129 5.87 -13.53 -0.43
CA LEU A 129 6.87 -12.87 0.43
C LEU A 129 7.79 -11.95 -0.37
N ALA A 130 8.30 -12.39 -1.53
CA ALA A 130 9.14 -11.58 -2.40
C ALA A 130 8.40 -10.31 -2.86
N ARG A 131 7.12 -10.44 -3.23
CA ARG A 131 6.27 -9.31 -3.64
C ARG A 131 6.04 -8.33 -2.49
N TYR A 132 5.81 -8.81 -1.27
CA TYR A 132 5.70 -7.96 -0.07
C TYR A 132 6.99 -7.19 0.22
N PHE A 133 8.14 -7.84 0.16
CA PHE A 133 9.43 -7.17 0.37
C PHE A 133 9.72 -6.13 -0.72
N LEU A 134 9.23 -6.35 -1.94
CA LEU A 134 9.27 -5.35 -3.00
C LEU A 134 8.38 -4.14 -2.66
N VAL A 135 7.15 -4.34 -2.18
CA VAL A 135 6.29 -3.25 -1.67
C VAL A 135 7.04 -2.43 -0.60
N LEU A 136 7.58 -3.06 0.43
CA LEU A 136 8.33 -2.36 1.48
C LEU A 136 9.56 -1.62 0.94
N ALA A 137 10.24 -2.16 -0.09
CA ALA A 137 11.35 -1.50 -0.74
C ALA A 137 10.92 -0.26 -1.54
N LEU A 138 9.79 -0.34 -2.24
CA LEU A 138 9.20 0.76 -3.01
C LEU A 138 8.80 1.92 -2.08
N LEU A 139 8.20 1.61 -0.92
CA LEU A 139 7.77 2.62 0.05
C LEU A 139 8.90 3.43 0.69
N ARG A 140 10.17 3.05 0.46
CA ARG A 140 11.35 3.86 0.84
C ARG A 140 11.60 5.05 -0.09
N VAL A 141 10.86 5.15 -1.19
CA VAL A 141 11.01 6.20 -2.21
C VAL A 141 9.71 7.01 -2.27
N ASN A 142 9.81 8.34 -2.19
CA ASN A 142 8.64 9.24 -2.19
C ASN A 142 8.29 9.77 -3.61
N THR A 143 8.21 8.87 -4.59
CA THR A 143 7.82 9.21 -5.97
C THR A 143 6.45 8.64 -6.29
N LYS A 144 5.74 9.26 -7.24
CA LYS A 144 4.44 8.77 -7.71
C LYS A 144 4.53 7.32 -8.21
N HIS A 145 5.52 7.04 -9.06
CA HIS A 145 5.75 5.70 -9.58
C HIS A 145 6.07 4.65 -8.52
N ALA A 146 6.75 5.00 -7.43
CA ALA A 146 7.00 4.04 -6.36
C ALA A 146 5.71 3.69 -5.62
N VAL A 147 4.84 4.68 -5.38
CA VAL A 147 3.54 4.45 -4.72
C VAL A 147 2.57 3.72 -5.62
N GLU A 148 2.50 4.07 -6.90
CA GLU A 148 1.70 3.36 -7.91
C GLU A 148 2.10 1.88 -7.98
N ALA A 149 3.41 1.59 -8.11
CA ALA A 149 3.89 0.21 -8.15
C ALA A 149 3.65 -0.54 -6.83
N ALA A 150 3.77 0.13 -5.68
CA ALA A 150 3.49 -0.48 -4.39
C ALA A 150 1.99 -0.81 -4.24
N LEU A 151 1.11 0.09 -4.71
CA LEU A 151 -0.33 -0.12 -4.71
C LEU A 151 -0.72 -1.27 -5.62
N GLU A 152 -0.19 -1.31 -6.85
CA GLU A 152 -0.40 -2.40 -7.81
C GLU A 152 -0.02 -3.76 -7.21
N HIS A 153 1.21 -3.88 -6.67
CA HIS A 153 1.64 -5.11 -6.01
C HIS A 153 0.78 -5.45 -4.78
N GLY A 154 0.36 -4.45 -4.00
CA GLY A 154 -0.50 -4.66 -2.84
C GLY A 154 -1.88 -5.19 -3.21
N LEU A 155 -2.53 -4.58 -4.20
CA LEU A 155 -3.85 -5.01 -4.69
C LEU A 155 -3.78 -6.40 -5.33
N ASP A 156 -2.75 -6.67 -6.13
CA ASP A 156 -2.52 -8.00 -6.68
C ASP A 156 -2.37 -9.04 -5.57
N MET A 157 -1.59 -8.73 -4.53
CA MET A 157 -1.40 -9.65 -3.42
C MET A 157 -2.69 -9.94 -2.67
N LEU A 158 -3.59 -8.96 -2.51
CA LEU A 158 -4.92 -9.23 -1.95
C LEU A 158 -5.74 -10.15 -2.86
N ARG A 159 -5.66 -9.98 -4.19
CA ARG A 159 -6.31 -10.88 -5.16
C ARG A 159 -5.78 -12.31 -5.09
N LEU A 160 -4.47 -12.46 -4.95
CA LEU A 160 -3.81 -13.76 -4.87
C LEU A 160 -4.00 -14.41 -3.49
N ASN A 161 -4.10 -13.59 -2.44
CA ASN A 161 -4.23 -14.00 -1.06
C ASN A 161 -5.31 -13.19 -0.36
N HIS A 162 -6.55 -13.65 -0.52
CA HIS A 162 -7.73 -13.12 0.15
C HIS A 162 -7.49 -13.06 1.65
N GLU A 163 -6.71 -14.02 2.19
CA GLU A 163 -6.47 -14.15 3.62
C GLU A 163 -5.71 -12.98 4.27
N ASP A 164 -5.14 -12.08 3.45
CA ASP A 164 -4.34 -10.93 3.84
C ASP A 164 -3.38 -11.22 5.01
N ASN A 165 -2.70 -12.37 4.94
CA ASN A 165 -1.79 -12.83 6.00
C ASN A 165 -0.60 -11.87 6.18
N GLN A 166 -0.38 -10.97 5.23
CA GLN A 166 0.70 -9.98 5.22
C GLN A 166 0.23 -8.58 5.63
N GLY A 167 -1.07 -8.39 5.92
CA GLY A 167 -1.61 -7.16 6.46
C GLY A 167 -1.62 -5.98 5.48
N LEU A 168 -1.72 -6.23 4.18
CA LEU A 168 -1.77 -5.19 3.15
C LEU A 168 -3.01 -4.31 3.26
N ARG A 169 -4.11 -4.78 3.88
CA ARG A 169 -5.28 -3.95 4.21
C ARG A 169 -4.94 -2.73 5.06
N CYS A 170 -3.84 -2.78 5.83
CA CYS A 170 -3.39 -1.66 6.66
C CYS A 170 -2.46 -0.69 5.91
N ILE A 171 -1.91 -1.11 4.77
CA ILE A 171 -0.96 -0.33 3.97
C ILE A 171 -1.69 0.40 2.83
N ILE A 172 -2.56 -0.30 2.12
CA ILE A 172 -3.22 0.18 0.89
C ILE A 172 -3.97 1.51 1.06
N PRO A 173 -4.75 1.75 2.14
CA PRO A 173 -5.41 3.05 2.34
C PRO A 173 -4.44 4.23 2.29
N SER A 174 -3.27 4.09 2.91
CA SER A 174 -2.24 5.14 2.89
C SER A 174 -1.68 5.39 1.48
N LEU A 175 -1.64 4.37 0.62
CA LEU A 175 -1.16 4.50 -0.76
C LEU A 175 -2.17 5.24 -1.63
N TYR A 176 -3.46 4.93 -1.50
CA TYR A 176 -4.52 5.69 -2.16
C TYR A 176 -4.49 7.17 -1.75
N LEU A 177 -4.39 7.46 -0.45
CA LEU A 177 -4.32 8.84 0.05
C LEU A 177 -3.11 9.62 -0.46
N ARG A 178 -1.96 8.95 -0.62
CA ARG A 178 -0.74 9.56 -1.18
C ARG A 178 -0.88 9.87 -2.67
N LEU A 179 -1.69 9.10 -3.39
CA LEU A 179 -2.00 9.31 -4.81
C LEU A 179 -3.16 10.28 -5.04
N GLY A 180 -3.76 10.84 -3.97
CA GLY A 180 -4.95 11.69 -4.06
C GLY A 180 -6.20 10.92 -4.51
N ARG A 181 -6.21 9.59 -4.36
CA ARG A 181 -7.31 8.71 -4.75
C ARG A 181 -8.24 8.48 -3.56
N ASP A 182 -8.87 9.56 -3.10
CA ASP A 182 -9.58 9.58 -1.82
C ASP A 182 -10.85 8.72 -1.84
N GLN A 183 -11.59 8.72 -2.96
CA GLN A 183 -12.76 7.84 -3.15
C GLN A 183 -12.35 6.36 -3.15
N ASP A 184 -11.30 5.98 -3.90
CA ASP A 184 -10.81 4.60 -3.89
C ASP A 184 -10.34 4.16 -2.50
N CYS A 185 -9.75 5.07 -1.72
CA CYS A 185 -9.39 4.81 -0.33
C CYS A 185 -10.64 4.52 0.52
N TYR A 186 -11.68 5.35 0.37
CA TYR A 186 -12.93 5.18 1.08
C TYR A 186 -13.59 3.84 0.73
N ASP A 187 -13.75 3.57 -0.56
CA ASP A 187 -14.35 2.33 -1.07
C ASP A 187 -13.62 1.09 -0.57
N HIS A 188 -12.28 1.14 -0.54
CA HIS A 188 -11.46 0.08 0.03
C HIS A 188 -11.76 -0.12 1.52
N LEU A 189 -11.78 0.94 2.33
CA LEU A 189 -12.09 0.85 3.76
C LEU A 189 -13.49 0.27 4.02
N VAL A 190 -14.49 0.70 3.25
CA VAL A 190 -15.88 0.21 3.33
C VAL A 190 -15.96 -1.26 2.97
N TRP A 191 -15.33 -1.64 1.87
CA TRP A 191 -15.30 -3.03 1.43
C TRP A 191 -14.74 -3.97 2.50
N TRP A 192 -13.57 -3.63 3.06
CA TRP A 192 -12.93 -4.44 4.10
C TRP A 192 -13.75 -4.51 5.38
N LEU A 193 -14.53 -3.47 5.68
CA LEU A 193 -15.35 -3.44 6.87
C LEU A 193 -16.64 -4.25 6.74
N LEU A 194 -17.40 -4.00 5.68
CA LEU A 194 -18.73 -4.57 5.49
C LEU A 194 -18.67 -6.04 5.06
N TYR A 195 -17.70 -6.39 4.21
CA TYR A 195 -17.59 -7.74 3.66
C TYR A 195 -16.53 -8.60 4.37
N GLY A 196 -15.56 -7.99 5.06
CA GLY A 196 -14.55 -8.73 5.83
C GLY A 196 -15.06 -9.33 7.15
N ARG A 197 -16.25 -8.97 7.62
CA ARG A 197 -16.87 -9.45 8.87
C ARG A 197 -18.02 -10.44 8.69
N GLY A 198 -18.49 -10.68 7.47
CA GLY A 198 -19.62 -11.57 7.20
C GLY A 198 -19.21 -13.02 6.90
N ASP A 199 -20.18 -13.94 6.94
CA ASP A 199 -20.03 -15.35 6.53
C ASP A 199 -19.62 -15.53 5.06
N ASN A 200 -19.56 -14.44 4.28
CA ASN A 200 -19.22 -14.39 2.86
C ASN A 200 -17.71 -14.32 2.61
N LYS A 201 -16.96 -15.24 3.23
CA LYS A 201 -15.50 -15.43 3.08
C LYS A 201 -15.05 -15.63 1.62
N HIS A 202 -15.99 -15.86 0.71
CA HIS A 202 -15.80 -16.14 -0.70
C HIS A 202 -15.40 -14.91 -1.56
N HIS A 203 -15.57 -13.67 -1.06
CA HIS A 203 -15.20 -12.45 -1.80
C HIS A 203 -14.10 -11.63 -1.11
N TRP A 204 -13.55 -12.14 -0.01
CA TRP A 204 -12.56 -11.42 0.79
C TRP A 204 -11.35 -11.05 -0.07
N GLY A 205 -10.86 -9.80 -0.06
CA GLY A 205 -9.66 -9.42 -0.81
C GLY A 205 -9.74 -9.42 -2.35
N HIS A 206 -10.88 -9.75 -2.99
CA HIS A 206 -11.02 -9.66 -4.44
C HIS A 206 -11.14 -8.18 -4.87
N PRO A 207 -10.16 -7.57 -5.55
CA PRO A 207 -10.17 -6.13 -5.86
C PRO A 207 -11.34 -5.74 -6.76
N ASP A 208 -11.79 -6.64 -7.64
CA ASP A 208 -12.93 -6.38 -8.54
C ASP A 208 -14.28 -6.58 -7.85
N ALA A 209 -14.29 -7.10 -6.62
CA ALA A 209 -15.51 -7.20 -5.83
C ALA A 209 -15.78 -5.92 -5.03
N VAL A 210 -14.80 -5.01 -4.92
CA VAL A 210 -14.99 -3.70 -4.30
C VAL A 210 -16.08 -2.96 -5.07
N VAL A 211 -17.26 -2.83 -4.44
CA VAL A 211 -18.30 -1.92 -4.91
C VAL A 211 -17.69 -0.51 -4.90
N LYS A 212 -17.81 0.19 -6.03
CA LYS A 212 -17.26 1.53 -6.19
C LYS A 212 -18.31 2.58 -5.84
N ASP A 213 -17.82 3.78 -5.57
CA ASP A 213 -18.65 4.97 -5.38
C ASP A 213 -19.54 4.88 -4.14
N TYR A 214 -19.01 4.30 -3.06
CA TYR A 214 -19.69 4.37 -1.76
C TYR A 214 -19.88 5.82 -1.34
N ASN A 215 -21.01 6.11 -0.70
CA ASN A 215 -21.34 7.46 -0.27
C ASN A 215 -20.41 7.90 0.87
N ALA A 216 -19.32 8.59 0.52
CA ALA A 216 -18.36 9.11 1.49
C ALA A 216 -18.93 10.19 2.42
N LEU A 217 -20.17 10.66 2.22
CA LEU A 217 -20.86 11.59 3.13
C LEU A 217 -21.66 10.90 4.24
N GLU A 218 -21.77 9.57 4.21
CA GLU A 218 -22.52 8.86 5.23
C GLU A 218 -21.83 8.93 6.62
N PRO A 219 -22.61 8.83 7.71
CA PRO A 219 -22.06 8.76 9.06
C PRO A 219 -21.18 7.52 9.26
N VAL A 220 -20.01 7.71 9.87
CA VAL A 220 -19.02 6.63 10.09
C VAL A 220 -18.91 6.17 11.55
N ALA A 221 -19.83 6.58 12.41
CA ALA A 221 -19.76 6.25 13.85
C ALA A 221 -19.83 4.73 14.10
N ASP A 222 -20.69 4.02 13.38
CA ASP A 222 -20.75 2.55 13.46
C ASP A 222 -19.62 1.87 12.67
N PHE A 223 -19.05 2.62 11.72
CA PHE A 223 -17.94 2.20 10.88
C PHE A 223 -16.62 2.09 11.65
N ILE A 224 -16.35 3.04 12.57
CA ILE A 224 -15.10 3.11 13.36
C ILE A 224 -14.98 1.94 14.34
N LYS A 225 -16.08 1.51 14.97
CA LYS A 225 -16.11 0.32 15.85
C LYS A 225 -15.69 -0.96 15.10
N GLY A 226 -15.83 -0.89 13.78
CA GLY A 226 -15.54 -1.95 12.84
C GLY A 226 -14.06 -2.07 12.43
N LEU A 227 -13.29 -0.99 12.51
CA LEU A 227 -11.96 -0.95 11.92
C LEU A 227 -10.92 -1.62 12.83
N PRO A 228 -10.20 -2.65 12.33
CA PRO A 228 -9.28 -3.44 13.14
C PRO A 228 -7.97 -2.72 13.49
N ASP A 229 -7.59 -1.65 12.79
CA ASP A 229 -6.26 -1.04 12.89
C ASP A 229 -6.29 0.50 12.91
N LEU A 230 -5.36 1.10 13.66
CA LEU A 230 -5.20 2.54 13.78
C LEU A 230 -4.91 3.21 12.43
N SER A 231 -4.14 2.56 11.53
CA SER A 231 -3.81 3.13 10.22
C SER A 231 -5.06 3.39 9.37
N GLN A 232 -6.05 2.51 9.48
CA GLN A 232 -7.32 2.63 8.76
C GLN A 232 -8.20 3.72 9.34
N ILE A 233 -8.22 3.86 10.69
CA ILE A 233 -8.93 4.96 11.37
C ILE A 233 -8.32 6.31 10.97
N VAL A 234 -6.99 6.39 10.96
CA VAL A 234 -6.27 7.60 10.50
C VAL A 234 -6.59 7.89 9.04
N ALA A 235 -6.60 6.88 8.17
CA ALA A 235 -6.95 7.06 6.76
C ALA A 235 -8.39 7.61 6.61
N LEU A 236 -9.35 7.03 7.33
CA LEU A 236 -10.74 7.50 7.31
C LEU A 236 -10.87 8.94 7.82
N ALA A 237 -10.20 9.26 8.93
CA ALA A 237 -10.19 10.61 9.47
C ALA A 237 -9.62 11.62 8.47
N LEU A 238 -8.53 11.26 7.77
CA LEU A 238 -7.92 12.10 6.74
C LEU A 238 -8.89 12.35 5.57
N ILE A 239 -9.60 11.33 5.10
CA ILE A 239 -10.64 11.49 4.05
C ILE A 239 -11.70 12.48 4.52
N LYS A 240 -12.28 12.26 5.71
CA LYS A 240 -13.35 13.12 6.23
C LYS A 240 -12.88 14.56 6.43
N ILE A 241 -11.66 14.77 6.90
CA ILE A 241 -11.06 16.12 7.03
C ILE A 241 -10.91 16.78 5.66
N ARG A 242 -10.35 16.06 4.66
CA ARG A 242 -10.18 16.59 3.30
C ARG A 242 -11.53 16.99 2.69
N MET A 243 -12.54 16.13 2.80
CA MET A 243 -13.90 16.43 2.34
C MET A 243 -14.51 17.67 3.00
N LEU A 244 -14.30 17.84 4.31
CA LEU A 244 -14.79 19.04 5.02
C LEU A 244 -14.12 20.32 4.51
N ILE A 245 -12.81 20.26 4.24
CA ILE A 245 -12.05 21.39 3.66
C ILE A 245 -12.55 21.71 2.25
N ASP A 246 -12.77 20.69 1.42
CA ASP A 246 -13.26 20.85 0.05
C ASP A 246 -14.68 21.43 0.03
N ASN A 247 -15.57 20.94 0.89
CA ASN A 247 -16.93 21.48 1.04
C ASN A 247 -16.92 22.93 1.52
N ALA A 248 -16.07 23.29 2.48
CA ALA A 248 -15.93 24.67 2.93
C ALA A 248 -15.43 25.58 1.81
N SER A 249 -14.47 25.11 1.02
CA SER A 249 -13.93 25.81 -0.14
C SER A 249 -15.02 26.01 -1.22
N ALA A 250 -15.81 24.99 -1.52
CA ALA A 250 -16.92 25.08 -2.48
C ALA A 250 -18.00 26.08 -2.02
N ILE A 251 -18.37 26.06 -0.74
CA ILE A 251 -19.31 27.04 -0.16
C ILE A 251 -18.78 28.47 -0.31
N SER A 252 -17.48 28.68 -0.10
CA SER A 252 -16.88 30.01 -0.25
C SER A 252 -16.92 30.52 -1.70
N LEU A 253 -16.68 29.62 -2.68
CA LEU A 253 -16.77 29.94 -4.10
C LEU A 253 -18.20 30.27 -4.53
N LEU A 254 -19.19 29.52 -4.05
CA LEU A 254 -20.61 29.77 -4.35
C LEU A 254 -21.06 31.15 -3.83
N LYS A 255 -20.67 31.51 -2.60
CA LYS A 255 -20.95 32.85 -2.05
C LYS A 255 -20.30 33.97 -2.88
N GLY A 256 -19.07 33.76 -3.35
CA GLY A 256 -18.38 34.70 -4.24
C GLY A 256 -19.08 34.84 -5.60
N ALA A 257 -19.54 33.74 -6.19
CA ALA A 257 -20.28 33.75 -7.45
C ALA A 257 -21.65 34.45 -7.32
N GLU A 258 -22.36 34.23 -6.21
CA GLU A 258 -23.60 34.95 -5.91
C GLU A 258 -23.39 36.46 -5.73
N PHE A 259 -22.29 36.85 -5.09
CA PHE A 259 -21.91 38.27 -4.95
C PHE A 259 -21.64 38.91 -6.31
N LEU A 260 -20.81 38.29 -7.16
CA LEU A 260 -20.52 38.77 -8.51
C LEU A 260 -21.76 38.84 -9.39
N ARG A 261 -22.68 37.87 -9.27
CA ARG A 261 -23.95 37.87 -10.00
C ARG A 261 -24.84 39.05 -9.60
N LYS A 262 -24.83 39.45 -8.33
CA LYS A 262 -25.61 40.61 -7.86
C LYS A 262 -25.02 41.92 -8.40
N GLU A 263 -23.70 42.07 -8.38
CA GLU A 263 -22.98 43.23 -8.93
C GLU A 263 -23.14 43.38 -10.45
N LEU A 264 -23.17 42.28 -11.21
CA LEU A 264 -23.35 42.31 -12.66
C LEU A 264 -24.79 42.55 -13.12
N LEU A 265 -25.77 42.40 -12.22
CA LEU A 265 -27.20 42.60 -12.48
C LEU A 265 -27.74 43.91 -11.88
N SER A 266 -26.90 44.69 -11.20
CA SER A 266 -27.14 46.06 -10.73
C SER A 266 -26.55 47.08 -11.69
#